data_AF-A0A4Z0YHV0-F1
#
_entry.id   AF-A0A4Z0YHV0-F1
#
_cell.length_a   1.000
_cell.length_b   1.000
_cell.length_c   1.000
_cell.angle_alpha   90.00
_cell.angle_beta   90.00
_cell.angle_gamma   90.00
#
_symmetry.space_group_name_H-M   'P 1'
#
loop_
_entity.id
_entity.type
_entity.pdbx_description
1 polymer ?
#
loop_
_entity_poly.entity_id
_entity_poly.type
_entity_poly.pdbx_seq_one_letter_code
_entity_poly.pdbx_strand_id
1 'polypeptide(L)'
;LGGKEASDACFKSLDLFTAYYQIPRSASDGSWMNVQILPGRRAVFTRSADVKAPTQVYMAVQTSRAENAYGMSTARTVAEQKETFAQAFAGQHGWRVDDFVDALKNQTSEENFYATEVGQVRCPKLVFGRVVLLGDAGYCPSPITGKGTTLSLTGAYILAGELARHGQDGVPEALRAYASGVRPFVNEAQRLIPGLLRFLYPQSRWGVWILTTIIWLISKSRVVDLLVKFAPEDSAGLKIPEYPELGLSS
;
A
#
# COMPACT_ATOMS: atom_id res chain seq x y z
N LEU A 1 -25.75 8.31 -8.74
CA LEU A 1 -24.66 8.38 -7.75
C LEU A 1 -23.69 9.42 -8.25
N GLY A 2 -23.47 10.49 -7.47
CA GLY A 2 -22.44 11.47 -7.83
C GLY A 2 -21.05 10.83 -7.84
N GLY A 3 -20.07 11.42 -8.53
CA GLY A 3 -18.71 10.89 -8.61
C GLY A 3 -18.06 10.67 -7.23
N LYS A 4 -18.36 11.56 -6.26
CA LYS A 4 -17.86 11.47 -4.89
C LYS A 4 -18.45 10.30 -4.11
N GLU A 5 -19.77 10.11 -4.16
CA GLU A 5 -20.44 8.98 -3.47
C GLU A 5 -19.99 7.63 -3.99
N ALA A 6 -19.79 7.52 -5.30
CA ALA A 6 -19.27 6.30 -5.92
C ALA A 6 -17.82 6.01 -5.48
N SER A 7 -16.98 7.05 -5.42
CA SER A 7 -15.61 6.96 -4.93
C SER A 7 -15.56 6.51 -3.47
N ASP A 8 -16.35 7.16 -2.60
CA ASP A 8 -16.41 6.84 -1.17
C ASP A 8 -16.94 5.42 -0.93
N ALA A 9 -17.88 4.95 -1.75
CA ALA A 9 -18.38 3.59 -1.70
C ALA A 9 -17.34 2.54 -2.13
N CYS A 10 -16.45 2.88 -3.07
CA CYS A 10 -15.38 1.99 -3.52
C CYS A 10 -14.23 1.91 -2.50
N PHE A 11 -13.86 3.01 -1.84
CA PHE A 11 -12.73 3.00 -0.92
C PHE A 11 -13.03 2.19 0.35
N LYS A 12 -12.10 1.31 0.72
CA LYS A 12 -12.13 0.48 1.93
C LYS A 12 -10.88 0.75 2.72
N SER A 13 -11.03 1.53 3.78
CA SER A 13 -9.93 1.82 4.71
C SER A 13 -9.37 0.53 5.33
N LEU A 14 -8.06 0.53 5.55
CA LEU A 14 -7.35 -0.47 6.35
C LEU A 14 -6.99 0.06 7.74
N ASP A 15 -7.62 1.16 8.17
CA ASP A 15 -7.41 1.79 9.47
C ASP A 15 -5.93 2.11 9.70
N LEU A 16 -5.22 2.55 8.66
CA LEU A 16 -3.79 2.85 8.69
C LEU A 16 -3.56 4.21 8.04
N PHE A 17 -3.07 5.17 8.81
CA PHE A 17 -2.76 6.51 8.34
C PHE A 17 -1.26 6.68 8.27
N THR A 18 -0.77 7.20 7.15
CA THR A 18 0.67 7.37 6.91
C THR A 18 0.96 8.80 6.50
N ALA A 19 1.91 9.44 7.19
CA ALA A 19 2.56 10.66 6.74
C ALA A 19 3.88 10.32 6.05
N TYR A 20 4.16 11.04 4.98
CA TYR A 20 5.37 10.99 4.20
C TYR A 20 6.00 12.37 4.15
N TYR A 21 7.30 12.45 4.38
CA TYR A 21 8.08 13.66 4.19
C TYR A 21 9.56 13.34 4.00
N GLN A 22 10.32 14.33 3.57
CA GLN A 22 11.75 14.19 3.30
C GLN A 22 12.59 14.91 4.36
N ILE A 23 13.74 14.32 4.68
CA ILE A 23 14.77 14.91 5.54
C ILE A 23 16.14 14.88 4.83
N PRO A 24 17.07 15.78 5.19
CA PRO A 24 18.46 15.67 4.75
C PRO A 24 19.03 14.30 5.09
N ARG A 25 19.77 13.71 4.14
CA ARG A 25 20.41 12.42 4.33
C ARG A 25 21.47 12.50 5.44
N SER A 26 21.47 11.53 6.34
CA SER A 26 22.51 11.36 7.36
C SER A 26 23.55 10.32 6.94
N ALA A 27 24.74 10.35 7.55
CA ALA A 27 25.76 9.32 7.34
C ALA A 27 25.29 7.91 7.76
N SER A 28 24.27 7.80 8.63
CA SER A 28 23.69 6.53 9.05
C SER A 28 22.66 5.95 8.07
N ASP A 29 22.25 6.73 7.06
CA ASP A 29 21.25 6.29 6.10
C ASP A 29 21.90 5.38 5.05
N GLY A 30 21.44 4.12 4.97
CA GLY A 30 21.86 3.14 3.98
C GLY A 30 21.03 3.20 2.68
N SER A 31 21.15 2.17 1.85
CA SER A 31 20.26 1.93 0.69
C SER A 31 19.03 1.09 1.05
N TRP A 32 19.03 0.48 2.24
CA TRP A 32 17.95 -0.36 2.73
C TRP A 32 16.85 0.46 3.38
N MET A 33 15.63 -0.05 3.31
CA MET A 33 14.54 0.46 4.12
C MET A 33 14.78 0.07 5.58
N ASN A 34 14.78 1.06 6.47
CA ASN A 34 14.85 0.82 7.92
C ASN A 34 13.46 0.92 8.51
N VAL A 35 13.15 0.06 9.49
CA VAL A 35 11.83 0.00 10.11
C VAL A 35 12.00 -0.04 11.63
N GLN A 36 11.30 0.84 12.33
CA GLN A 36 11.11 0.77 13.76
C GLN A 36 9.64 0.63 14.09
N ILE A 37 9.29 -0.47 14.73
CA ILE A 37 7.96 -0.73 15.24
C ILE A 37 7.88 -0.21 16.67
N LEU A 38 6.82 0.54 16.97
CA LEU A 38 6.61 1.23 18.23
C LEU A 38 5.29 0.76 18.88
N PRO A 39 5.19 0.82 20.21
CA PRO A 39 3.92 0.55 20.89
C PRO A 39 2.87 1.61 20.53
N GLY A 40 1.60 1.29 20.80
CA GLY A 40 0.47 2.14 20.48
C GLY A 40 0.10 2.11 18.99
N ARG A 41 0.38 0.99 18.30
CA ARG A 41 0.05 0.77 16.88
C ARG A 41 0.76 1.76 15.95
N ARG A 42 2.07 1.94 16.14
CA ARG A 42 2.87 2.91 15.39
C ARG A 42 4.08 2.26 14.74
N ALA A 43 4.51 2.83 13.62
CA ALA A 43 5.80 2.48 13.03
C ALA A 43 6.41 3.70 12.33
N VAL A 44 7.74 3.73 12.29
CA VAL A 44 8.50 4.67 11.47
C VAL A 44 9.36 3.89 10.50
N PHE A 45 9.38 4.34 9.25
CA PHE A 45 10.19 3.76 8.19
C PHE A 45 11.06 4.85 7.58
N THR A 46 12.28 4.51 7.19
CA THR A 46 13.04 5.35 6.25
C THR A 46 13.41 4.59 5.01
N ARG A 47 13.46 5.31 3.89
CA ARG A 47 13.97 4.81 2.62
C ARG A 47 14.80 5.90 1.96
N SER A 48 15.97 5.53 1.47
CA SER A 48 16.81 6.45 0.71
C SER A 48 17.12 5.80 -0.63
N ALA A 49 16.60 6.38 -1.71
CA ALA A 49 16.66 5.78 -3.05
C ALA A 49 18.07 5.82 -3.67
N ASP A 50 18.82 6.90 -3.43
CA ASP A 50 20.17 7.15 -3.96
C ASP A 50 21.01 7.92 -2.93
N VAL A 51 22.34 7.85 -3.02
CA VAL A 51 23.32 8.52 -2.15
C VAL A 51 23.13 10.04 -2.16
N LYS A 52 22.68 10.61 -3.27
CA LYS A 52 22.43 12.05 -3.42
C LYS A 52 20.99 12.47 -3.08
N ALA A 53 20.08 11.52 -2.93
CA ALA A 53 18.67 11.80 -2.66
C ALA A 53 18.43 12.03 -1.16
N PRO A 54 17.46 12.91 -0.80
CA PRO A 54 17.04 13.04 0.58
C PRO A 54 16.45 11.72 1.10
N THR A 55 16.51 11.53 2.41
CA THR A 55 15.92 10.37 3.07
C THR A 55 14.42 10.59 3.22
N GLN A 56 13.64 9.64 2.74
CA GLN A 56 12.19 9.62 2.90
C GLN A 56 11.85 9.03 4.25
N VAL A 57 10.99 9.72 5.01
CA VAL A 57 10.46 9.26 6.29
C VAL A 57 8.98 8.96 6.11
N TYR A 58 8.55 7.81 6.63
CA TYR A 58 7.16 7.40 6.69
C TYR A 58 6.80 7.21 8.15
N MET A 59 5.79 7.92 8.63
CA MET A 59 5.24 7.73 9.98
C MET A 59 3.85 7.15 9.84
N ALA A 60 3.64 5.95 10.39
CA ALA A 60 2.39 5.23 10.24
C ALA A 60 1.73 4.99 11.60
N VAL A 61 0.41 5.23 11.64
CA VAL A 61 -0.45 4.98 12.81
C VAL A 61 -1.62 4.12 12.38
N GLN A 62 -1.72 2.93 12.95
CA GLN A 62 -2.87 2.05 12.74
C GLN A 62 -3.93 2.41 13.79
N THR A 63 -5.05 2.96 13.35
CA THR A 63 -6.19 3.28 14.22
C THR A 63 -7.49 3.24 13.44
N SER A 64 -8.52 2.65 14.03
CA SER A 64 -9.85 2.64 13.44
C SER A 64 -10.57 3.94 13.72
N ARG A 65 -11.61 4.26 12.93
CA ARG A 65 -12.43 5.47 13.16
C ARG A 65 -12.98 5.56 14.59
N ALA A 66 -13.32 4.42 15.21
CA ALA A 66 -13.82 4.36 16.57
C ALA A 66 -12.72 4.55 17.63
N GLU A 67 -11.47 4.20 17.31
CA GLU A 67 -10.29 4.28 18.20
C GLU A 67 -9.42 5.51 17.88
N ASN A 68 -9.84 6.40 16.97
CA ASN A 68 -9.05 7.51 16.43
C ASN A 68 -8.88 8.67 17.40
N ALA A 69 -8.17 8.43 18.50
CA ALA A 69 -7.94 9.39 19.58
C ALA A 69 -7.23 10.69 19.14
N TYR A 70 -6.43 10.62 18.07
CA TYR A 70 -5.67 11.76 17.54
C TYR A 70 -6.46 12.55 16.48
N GLY A 71 -7.56 11.99 15.96
CA GLY A 71 -8.30 12.59 14.86
C GLY A 71 -7.57 12.52 13.52
N MET A 72 -6.80 11.45 13.28
CA MET A 72 -6.18 11.14 11.99
C MET A 72 -7.19 11.31 10.86
N SER A 73 -6.89 12.20 9.92
CA SER A 73 -7.78 12.52 8.79
C SER A 73 -6.99 13.24 7.70
N THR A 74 -7.19 12.82 6.46
CA THR A 74 -6.61 13.46 5.27
C THR A 74 -7.43 14.66 4.79
N ALA A 75 -8.61 14.88 5.36
CA ALA A 75 -9.49 16.01 5.03
C ALA A 75 -9.13 17.31 5.79
N ARG A 76 -8.17 17.24 6.72
CA ARG A 76 -7.67 18.39 7.50
C ARG A 76 -6.60 19.16 6.72
N THR A 77 -6.28 20.36 7.18
CA THR A 77 -5.15 21.13 6.63
C THR A 77 -3.81 20.43 6.87
N VAL A 78 -2.80 20.73 6.05
CA VAL A 78 -1.45 20.15 6.20
C VAL A 78 -0.87 20.41 7.60
N ALA A 79 -1.06 21.61 8.15
CA ALA A 79 -0.59 21.94 9.50
C ALA A 79 -1.24 21.07 10.58
N GLU A 80 -2.56 20.87 10.52
CA GLU A 80 -3.28 20.00 11.45
C GLU A 80 -2.88 18.52 11.30
N GLN A 81 -2.62 18.06 10.07
CA GLN A 81 -2.12 16.71 9.82
C GLN A 81 -0.74 16.51 10.46
N LYS A 82 0.21 17.42 10.22
CA LYS A 82 1.55 17.39 10.84
C LYS A 82 1.47 17.36 12.37
N GLU A 83 0.65 18.21 12.95
CA GLU A 83 0.44 18.25 14.41
C GLU A 83 -0.16 16.94 14.93
N THR A 84 -1.13 16.38 14.23
CA THR A 84 -1.77 15.10 14.60
C THR A 84 -0.74 13.95 14.62
N PHE A 85 0.12 13.86 13.60
CA PHE A 85 1.20 12.88 13.58
C PHE A 85 2.25 13.16 14.67
N ALA A 86 2.64 14.42 14.89
CA ALA A 86 3.57 14.77 15.95
C ALA A 86 3.05 14.38 17.35
N GLN A 87 1.77 14.63 17.64
CA GLN A 87 1.12 14.22 18.89
C GLN A 87 1.05 12.70 19.03
N ALA A 88 0.76 11.99 17.93
CA ALA A 88 0.71 10.54 17.95
C ALA A 88 2.05 9.91 18.32
N PHE A 89 3.18 10.52 17.95
CA PHE A 89 4.52 10.03 18.26
C PHE A 89 5.17 10.71 19.47
N ALA A 90 4.48 11.63 20.15
CA ALA A 90 5.01 12.30 21.33
C ALA A 90 5.37 11.29 22.43
N GLY A 91 6.56 11.45 23.02
CA GLY A 91 7.09 10.56 24.06
C GLY A 91 7.44 9.14 23.57
N GLN A 92 7.43 8.90 22.25
CA GLN A 92 8.01 7.69 21.67
C GLN A 92 9.49 7.94 21.40
N HIS A 93 10.33 6.98 21.80
CA HIS A 93 11.78 7.10 21.70
C HIS A 93 12.38 5.86 21.03
N GLY A 94 13.64 6.01 20.63
CA GLY A 94 14.45 4.96 20.02
C GLY A 94 14.81 5.28 18.58
N TRP A 95 15.93 4.71 18.13
CA TRP A 95 16.60 5.03 16.87
C TRP A 95 16.70 6.55 16.64
N ARG A 96 15.81 7.14 15.83
CA ARG A 96 15.80 8.56 15.45
C ARG A 96 14.39 9.16 15.46
N VAL A 97 13.46 8.58 16.23
CA VAL A 97 12.05 9.00 16.25
C VAL A 97 11.92 10.48 16.62
N ASP A 98 12.67 10.95 17.62
CA ASP A 98 12.66 12.35 18.04
C ASP A 98 13.10 13.28 16.88
N ASP A 99 14.22 12.97 16.21
CA ASP A 99 14.68 13.71 15.01
C ASP A 99 13.59 13.77 13.92
N PHE A 100 12.88 12.66 13.71
CA PHE A 100 11.85 12.57 12.68
C PHE A 100 10.64 13.42 13.03
N VAL A 101 10.20 13.42 14.29
CA VAL A 101 9.10 14.28 14.76
C VAL A 101 9.48 15.75 14.67
N ASP A 102 10.71 16.10 15.05
CA ASP A 102 11.19 17.48 14.95
C ASP A 102 11.29 17.94 13.49
N ALA A 103 11.77 17.08 12.59
CA ALA A 103 11.80 17.37 11.17
C ALA A 103 10.39 17.54 10.58
N LEU A 104 9.41 16.75 11.03
CA LEU A 104 8.01 16.87 10.62
C LEU A 104 7.44 18.24 11.01
N LYS A 105 7.66 18.69 12.25
CA LYS A 105 7.19 19.98 12.76
C LYS A 105 7.84 21.16 12.05
N ASN A 106 9.14 21.06 11.77
CA ASN A 106 9.91 22.12 11.14
C ASN A 106 9.85 22.10 9.60
N GLN A 107 9.17 21.12 8.99
CA GLN A 107 9.00 21.06 7.55
C GLN A 107 8.14 22.23 7.06
N THR A 108 8.76 23.20 6.38
CA THR A 108 8.08 24.38 5.85
C THR A 108 7.57 24.19 4.42
N SER A 109 8.15 23.26 3.65
CA SER A 109 7.65 22.95 2.31
C SER A 109 6.44 22.04 2.38
N GLU A 110 5.30 22.52 1.87
CA GLU A 110 4.09 21.71 1.71
C GLU A 110 4.25 20.66 0.61
N GLU A 111 5.09 20.91 -0.40
CA GLU A 111 5.38 19.95 -1.47
C GLU A 111 6.14 18.71 -0.98
N ASN A 112 6.86 18.85 0.14
CA ASN A 112 7.62 17.79 0.77
C ASN A 112 6.85 17.04 1.87
N PHE A 113 5.54 17.26 1.99
CA PHE A 113 4.70 16.54 2.93
C PHE A 113 3.44 16.00 2.25
N TYR A 114 3.12 14.74 2.54
CA TYR A 114 1.88 14.13 2.09
C TYR A 114 1.38 13.16 3.16
N ALA A 115 0.09 13.21 3.49
CA ALA A 115 -0.53 12.20 4.34
C ALA A 115 -1.67 11.50 3.61
N THR A 116 -1.82 10.21 3.90
CA THR A 116 -2.85 9.38 3.29
C THR A 116 -3.43 8.38 4.26
N GLU A 117 -4.69 8.02 4.03
CA GLU A 117 -5.31 6.85 4.63
C GLU A 117 -5.07 5.68 3.68
N VAL A 118 -4.40 4.65 4.18
CA VAL A 118 -4.11 3.44 3.43
C VAL A 118 -5.39 2.61 3.35
N GLY A 119 -5.79 2.29 2.13
CA GLY A 119 -6.99 1.52 1.85
C GLY A 119 -6.89 0.72 0.56
N GLN A 120 -7.96 0.00 0.28
CA GLN A 120 -8.19 -0.67 -1.00
C GLN A 120 -9.30 0.06 -1.76
N VAL A 121 -9.20 0.10 -3.09
CA VAL A 121 -10.32 0.52 -3.93
C VAL A 121 -11.06 -0.75 -4.36
N ARG A 122 -12.31 -0.91 -3.94
CA ARG A 122 -13.14 -2.09 -4.26
C ARG A 122 -14.39 -1.66 -5.01
N CYS A 123 -14.24 -1.37 -6.30
CA CYS A 123 -15.39 -1.01 -7.12
C CYS A 123 -16.18 -2.25 -7.56
N PRO A 124 -17.50 -2.31 -7.28
CA PRO A 124 -18.34 -3.45 -7.69
C PRO A 124 -18.49 -3.51 -9.21
N LYS A 125 -18.54 -2.35 -9.88
CA LYS A 125 -18.64 -2.23 -11.33
C LYS A 125 -17.40 -1.53 -11.88
N LEU A 126 -16.77 -2.12 -12.89
CA LEU A 126 -15.58 -1.58 -13.54
C LEU A 126 -15.86 -0.92 -14.90
N VAL A 127 -17.06 -1.10 -15.45
CA VAL A 127 -17.42 -0.66 -16.82
C VAL A 127 -18.62 0.25 -16.79
N PHE A 128 -18.53 1.40 -17.43
CA PHE A 128 -19.58 2.41 -17.51
C PHE A 128 -19.73 2.88 -18.96
N GLY A 129 -20.60 2.19 -19.71
CA GLY A 129 -20.74 2.43 -21.15
C GLY A 129 -19.42 2.09 -21.87
N ARG A 130 -18.77 3.11 -22.45
CA ARG A 130 -17.45 3.00 -23.12
C ARG A 130 -16.27 3.38 -22.22
N VAL A 131 -16.51 3.61 -20.93
CA VAL A 131 -15.48 3.96 -19.94
C VAL A 131 -15.20 2.75 -19.05
N VAL A 132 -13.93 2.55 -18.69
CA VAL A 132 -13.51 1.44 -17.83
C VAL A 132 -12.57 1.93 -16.74
N LEU A 133 -12.66 1.32 -15.55
CA LEU A 133 -11.70 1.51 -14.47
C LEU A 133 -10.59 0.46 -14.59
N LEU A 134 -9.35 0.95 -14.59
CA LEU A 134 -8.13 0.15 -14.74
C LEU A 134 -7.15 0.47 -13.61
N GLY A 135 -6.48 -0.56 -13.11
CA GLY A 135 -5.45 -0.43 -12.07
C GLY A 135 -6.01 0.12 -10.76
N ASP A 136 -5.21 0.96 -10.10
CA ASP A 136 -5.56 1.53 -8.80
C ASP A 136 -6.86 2.36 -8.81
N ALA A 137 -7.29 2.86 -9.97
CA ALA A 137 -8.55 3.59 -10.11
C ALA A 137 -9.80 2.71 -9.89
N GLY A 138 -9.70 1.38 -10.10
CA GLY A 138 -10.82 0.45 -9.95
C GLY A 138 -10.65 -0.58 -8.85
N TYR A 139 -9.40 -1.02 -8.62
CA TYR A 139 -9.13 -2.20 -7.81
C TYR A 139 -7.78 -2.16 -7.07
N CYS A 140 -7.35 -0.98 -6.59
CA CYS A 140 -6.13 -0.87 -5.78
C CYS A 140 -6.13 -1.87 -4.61
N PRO A 141 -5.14 -2.79 -4.52
CA PRO A 141 -5.11 -3.82 -3.49
C PRO A 141 -4.50 -3.38 -2.16
N SER A 142 -4.14 -2.11 -2.01
CA SER A 142 -3.31 -1.52 -0.95
C SER A 142 -1.81 -1.76 -1.12
N PRO A 143 -0.95 -0.76 -0.82
CA PRO A 143 0.51 -0.90 -0.76
C PRO A 143 1.01 -2.08 0.07
N ILE A 144 0.25 -2.49 1.09
CA ILE A 144 0.61 -3.60 1.99
C ILE A 144 0.71 -4.94 1.25
N THR A 145 -0.07 -5.13 0.19
CA THR A 145 -0.06 -6.38 -0.58
C THR A 145 1.15 -6.50 -1.51
N GLY A 146 1.77 -5.38 -1.88
CA GLY A 146 2.82 -5.32 -2.90
C GLY A 146 2.36 -5.71 -4.32
N LYS A 147 1.07 -5.95 -4.55
CA LYS A 147 0.53 -6.49 -5.82
C LYS A 147 -0.03 -5.44 -6.79
N GLY A 148 -0.02 -4.16 -6.42
CA GLY A 148 -0.64 -3.08 -7.21
C GLY A 148 -0.11 -2.96 -8.64
N THR A 149 1.21 -2.97 -8.82
CA THR A 149 1.84 -2.88 -10.15
C THR A 149 1.52 -4.11 -11.00
N THR A 150 1.73 -5.31 -10.46
CA THR A 150 1.44 -6.57 -11.16
C THR A 150 -0.03 -6.64 -11.59
N LEU A 151 -0.95 -6.26 -10.71
CA LEU A 151 -2.38 -6.25 -11.00
C LEU A 151 -2.77 -5.20 -12.05
N SER A 152 -2.13 -4.02 -12.02
CA SER A 152 -2.33 -2.98 -13.02
C SER A 152 -1.86 -3.43 -14.40
N LEU A 153 -0.67 -4.05 -14.48
CA LEU A 153 -0.15 -4.63 -15.73
C LEU A 153 -1.03 -5.77 -16.25
N THR A 154 -1.45 -6.67 -15.37
CA THR A 154 -2.37 -7.78 -15.72
C THR A 154 -3.68 -7.25 -16.28
N GLY A 155 -4.28 -6.25 -15.61
CA GLY A 155 -5.51 -5.61 -16.09
C GLY A 155 -5.33 -4.91 -17.44
N ALA A 156 -4.21 -4.20 -17.64
CA ALA A 156 -3.93 -3.51 -18.90
C ALA A 156 -3.78 -4.50 -20.06
N TYR A 157 -3.09 -5.62 -19.81
CA TYR A 157 -2.93 -6.71 -20.76
C TYR A 157 -4.28 -7.33 -21.15
N ILE A 158 -5.11 -7.68 -20.16
CA ILE A 158 -6.45 -8.25 -20.40
C ILE A 158 -7.32 -7.23 -21.16
N LEU A 159 -7.30 -5.95 -20.79
CA LEU A 159 -8.08 -4.92 -21.47
C LEU A 159 -7.68 -4.78 -22.94
N ALA A 160 -6.38 -4.69 -23.22
CA ALA A 160 -5.86 -4.59 -24.58
C ALA A 160 -6.23 -5.82 -25.40
N GLY A 161 -6.09 -7.01 -24.82
CA GLY A 161 -6.43 -8.28 -25.46
C GLY A 161 -7.90 -8.38 -25.83
N GLU A 162 -8.81 -8.04 -24.90
CA GLU A 162 -10.25 -8.09 -25.15
C GLU A 162 -10.68 -7.07 -26.21
N LEU A 163 -10.07 -5.88 -26.23
CA LEU A 163 -10.29 -4.88 -27.27
C LEU A 163 -9.80 -5.36 -28.64
N ALA A 164 -8.63 -6.01 -28.71
CA ALA A 164 -8.09 -6.55 -29.95
C ALA A 164 -8.96 -7.69 -30.51
N ARG A 165 -9.45 -8.58 -29.64
CA ARG A 165 -10.29 -9.72 -30.00
C ARG A 165 -11.67 -9.33 -30.55
N HIS A 166 -12.30 -8.32 -29.95
CA HIS A 166 -13.68 -7.93 -30.32
C HIS A 166 -13.73 -6.85 -31.41
N GLY A 167 -12.62 -6.18 -31.72
CA GLY A 167 -12.56 -5.12 -32.72
C GLY A 167 -13.33 -3.85 -32.33
N GLN A 168 -13.39 -2.87 -33.25
CA GLN A 168 -13.95 -1.54 -32.97
C GLN A 168 -15.47 -1.55 -32.72
N ASP A 169 -16.19 -2.46 -33.36
CA ASP A 169 -17.66 -2.56 -33.23
C ASP A 169 -18.08 -3.27 -31.93
N GLY A 170 -17.20 -4.09 -31.36
CA GLY A 170 -17.44 -4.89 -30.16
C GLY A 170 -16.91 -4.28 -28.85
N VAL A 171 -16.65 -2.97 -28.80
CA VAL A 171 -16.09 -2.33 -27.59
C VAL A 171 -16.94 -2.58 -26.33
N PRO A 172 -18.27 -2.46 -26.33
CA PRO A 172 -19.07 -2.76 -25.15
C PRO A 172 -18.90 -4.21 -24.64
N GLU A 173 -18.80 -5.17 -25.54
CA GLU A 173 -18.55 -6.59 -25.26
C GLU A 173 -17.14 -6.80 -24.69
N ALA A 174 -16.13 -6.18 -25.32
CA ALA A 174 -14.74 -6.22 -24.87
C ALA A 174 -14.58 -5.73 -23.43
N LEU A 175 -15.21 -4.60 -23.07
CA LEU A 175 -15.12 -4.06 -21.72
C LEU A 175 -15.79 -4.98 -20.69
N ARG A 176 -16.91 -5.64 -21.04
CA ARG A 176 -17.55 -6.65 -20.18
C ARG A 176 -16.68 -7.89 -20.00
N ALA A 177 -16.04 -8.34 -21.08
CA ALA A 177 -15.10 -9.45 -21.05
C ALA A 177 -13.89 -9.12 -20.15
N TYR A 178 -13.30 -7.94 -20.31
CA TYR A 178 -12.24 -7.43 -19.43
C TYR A 178 -12.65 -7.46 -17.96
N ALA A 179 -13.81 -6.90 -17.63
CA ALA A 179 -14.27 -6.80 -16.25
C ALA A 179 -14.47 -8.17 -15.60
N SER A 180 -14.85 -9.18 -16.41
CA SER A 180 -15.01 -10.56 -15.97
C SER A 180 -13.65 -11.25 -15.84
N GLY A 181 -12.76 -11.07 -16.82
CA GLY A 181 -11.44 -11.69 -16.86
C GLY A 181 -10.48 -11.17 -15.79
N VAL A 182 -10.55 -9.88 -15.43
CA VAL A 182 -9.67 -9.28 -14.40
C VAL A 182 -10.15 -9.60 -12.98
N ARG A 183 -11.44 -9.93 -12.78
CA ARG A 183 -12.04 -10.07 -11.44
C ARG A 183 -11.37 -11.14 -10.56
N PRO A 184 -11.00 -12.34 -11.04
CA PRO A 184 -10.29 -13.32 -10.23
C PRO A 184 -8.96 -12.78 -9.67
N PHE A 185 -8.16 -12.11 -10.53
CA PHE A 185 -6.88 -11.53 -10.13
C PHE A 185 -7.05 -10.42 -9.10
N VAL A 186 -8.07 -9.58 -9.29
CA VAL A 186 -8.43 -8.54 -8.32
C VAL A 186 -8.79 -9.16 -6.96
N ASN A 187 -9.67 -10.16 -6.95
CA ASN A 187 -10.12 -10.79 -5.72
C ASN A 187 -8.96 -11.45 -4.95
N GLU A 188 -8.05 -12.10 -5.66
CA GLU A 188 -6.86 -12.70 -5.07
C GLU A 188 -5.92 -11.62 -4.50
N ALA A 189 -5.60 -10.60 -5.29
CA ALA A 189 -4.69 -9.54 -4.88
C ALA A 189 -5.21 -8.70 -3.71
N GLN A 190 -6.54 -8.52 -3.62
CA GLN A 190 -7.19 -7.78 -2.54
C GLN A 190 -7.41 -8.58 -1.26
N ARG A 191 -7.11 -9.89 -1.28
CA ARG A 191 -7.26 -10.77 -0.11
C ARG A 191 -6.17 -10.47 0.92
N LEU A 192 -6.58 -9.89 2.05
CA LEU A 192 -5.71 -9.67 3.20
C LEU A 192 -5.94 -10.75 4.25
N ILE A 193 -4.86 -11.16 4.95
CA ILE A 193 -4.96 -12.04 6.11
C ILE A 193 -5.63 -11.24 7.24
N PRO A 194 -6.80 -11.67 7.76
CA PRO A 194 -7.47 -10.97 8.85
C PRO A 194 -6.55 -10.79 10.05
N GLY A 195 -6.50 -9.58 10.60
CA GLY A 195 -5.69 -9.28 11.79
C GLY A 195 -4.19 -9.07 11.54
N LEU A 196 -3.68 -9.32 10.32
CA LEU A 196 -2.24 -9.17 10.02
C LEU A 196 -1.73 -7.75 10.33
N LEU A 197 -2.50 -6.71 9.98
CA LEU A 197 -2.10 -5.34 10.29
C LEU A 197 -2.04 -5.06 11.80
N ARG A 198 -3.01 -5.56 12.56
CA ARG A 198 -2.99 -5.44 14.03
C ARG A 198 -1.83 -6.19 14.65
N PHE A 199 -1.41 -7.30 14.05
CA PHE A 199 -0.23 -8.05 14.47
C PHE A 199 1.07 -7.29 14.16
N LEU A 200 1.18 -6.68 12.97
CA LEU A 200 2.36 -5.91 12.55
C LEU A 200 2.48 -4.54 13.25
N TYR A 201 1.39 -4.02 13.81
CA TYR A 201 1.35 -2.78 14.59
C TYR A 201 0.88 -3.07 16.03
N PRO A 202 1.74 -3.62 16.91
CA PRO A 202 1.33 -3.99 18.27
C PRO A 202 0.93 -2.78 19.11
N GLN A 203 -0.08 -2.96 19.96
CA GLN A 203 -0.51 -1.92 20.90
C GLN A 203 0.46 -1.78 22.08
N SER A 204 1.07 -2.88 22.54
CA SER A 204 1.87 -2.93 23.77
C SER A 204 3.37 -3.10 23.49
N ARG A 205 4.21 -2.64 24.43
CA ARG A 205 5.67 -2.83 24.39
C ARG A 205 6.05 -4.32 24.33
N TRP A 206 5.32 -5.15 25.06
CA TRP A 206 5.52 -6.60 25.07
C TRP A 206 5.19 -7.22 23.71
N GLY A 207 4.14 -6.75 23.04
CA GLY A 207 3.82 -7.16 21.67
C GLY A 207 4.91 -6.78 20.67
N VAL A 208 5.50 -5.59 20.79
CA VAL A 208 6.66 -5.18 19.97
C VAL A 208 7.84 -6.11 20.21
N TRP A 209 8.14 -6.44 21.47
CA TRP A 209 9.22 -7.37 21.81
C TRP A 209 9.01 -8.77 21.21
N ILE A 210 7.79 -9.33 21.30
CA ILE A 210 7.47 -10.62 20.66
C ILE A 210 7.69 -10.55 19.15
N LEU A 211 7.10 -9.55 18.49
CA LEU A 211 7.15 -9.43 17.04
C LEU A 211 8.60 -9.31 16.54
N THR A 212 9.38 -8.44 17.16
CA THR A 212 10.79 -8.23 16.79
C THR A 212 11.65 -9.46 17.11
N THR A 213 11.33 -10.22 18.15
CA THR A 213 12.00 -11.49 18.48
C THR A 213 11.67 -12.58 17.46
N ILE A 214 10.41 -12.68 17.02
CA ILE A 214 10.01 -13.59 15.94
C ILE A 214 10.76 -13.23 14.65
N ILE A 215 10.78 -11.95 14.26
CA ILE A 215 11.52 -11.47 13.08
C ILE A 215 13.00 -11.85 13.21
N TRP A 216 13.62 -11.58 14.36
CA TRP A 216 15.02 -11.92 14.60
C TRP A 216 15.30 -13.43 14.50
N LEU A 217 14.44 -14.28 15.09
CA LEU A 217 14.56 -15.74 14.98
C LEU A 217 14.44 -16.22 13.54
N ILE A 218 13.47 -15.69 12.79
CA ILE A 218 13.27 -15.98 11.37
C ILE A 218 14.52 -15.58 10.57
N SER A 219 15.04 -14.35 10.78
CA SER A 219 16.25 -13.86 10.11
C SER A 219 17.50 -14.67 10.45
N LYS A 220 17.58 -15.26 11.65
CA LYS A 220 18.74 -16.08 12.06
C LYS A 220 18.65 -17.53 11.62
N SER A 221 17.45 -18.07 11.45
CA SER A 221 17.25 -19.52 11.32
C SER A 221 17.45 -20.08 9.90
N ARG A 222 17.67 -19.24 8.86
CA ARG A 222 17.66 -19.65 7.43
C ARG A 222 16.41 -20.47 7.01
N VAL A 223 15.40 -20.53 7.87
CA VAL A 223 14.17 -21.28 7.63
C VAL A 223 13.39 -20.67 6.47
N VAL A 224 13.48 -19.35 6.27
CA VAL A 224 12.90 -18.69 5.08
C VAL A 224 13.58 -19.19 3.81
N ASP A 225 14.91 -19.29 3.77
CA ASP A 225 15.63 -19.81 2.60
C ASP A 225 15.25 -21.26 2.31
N LEU A 226 15.03 -22.06 3.36
CA LEU A 226 14.57 -23.44 3.25
C LEU A 226 13.12 -23.51 2.76
N LEU A 227 12.23 -22.72 3.35
CA LEU A 227 10.81 -22.65 2.96
C LEU A 227 10.63 -22.11 1.55
N VAL A 228 11.45 -21.17 1.10
CA VAL A 228 11.45 -20.67 -0.28
C VAL A 228 11.96 -21.75 -1.24
N LYS A 229 12.99 -22.53 -0.86
CA LYS A 229 13.48 -23.66 -1.67
C LYS A 229 12.48 -24.80 -1.81
N PHE A 230 11.62 -25.01 -0.81
CA PHE A 230 10.58 -26.04 -0.84
C PHE A 230 9.19 -25.49 -1.14
N ALA A 231 9.05 -24.17 -1.32
CA ALA A 231 7.84 -23.59 -1.84
C ALA A 231 7.71 -24.11 -3.28
N PRO A 232 6.57 -24.72 -3.65
CA PRO A 232 6.33 -25.06 -5.04
C PRO A 232 6.52 -23.79 -5.87
N GLU A 233 7.33 -23.86 -6.94
CA GLU A 233 7.28 -22.84 -8.00
C GLU A 233 5.81 -22.70 -8.37
N ASP A 234 5.27 -21.48 -8.21
CA ASP A 234 3.85 -21.16 -8.33
C ASP A 234 3.25 -21.77 -9.60
N SER A 235 2.69 -22.98 -9.46
CA SER A 235 2.03 -23.74 -10.52
C SER A 235 0.52 -23.84 -10.25
N ALA A 236 0.02 -22.99 -9.35
CA ALA A 236 -1.41 -22.80 -9.09
C ALA A 236 -1.83 -21.31 -9.09
N GLY A 237 -1.04 -20.43 -9.73
CA GLY A 237 -1.45 -19.04 -9.97
C GLY A 237 -2.56 -18.96 -11.03
N LEU A 238 -3.44 -17.96 -10.91
CA LEU A 238 -4.42 -17.66 -11.95
C LEU A 238 -3.72 -17.52 -13.31
N LYS A 239 -4.13 -18.34 -14.29
CA LYS A 239 -3.58 -18.27 -15.65
C LYS A 239 -4.09 -17.02 -16.34
N ILE A 240 -3.16 -16.19 -16.82
CA ILE A 240 -3.49 -15.03 -17.64
C ILE A 240 -4.04 -15.54 -18.99
N PRO A 241 -5.18 -15.01 -19.48
CA PRO A 241 -5.71 -15.39 -20.79
C PRO A 241 -4.72 -15.04 -21.91
N GLU A 242 -4.61 -15.88 -22.93
CA GLU A 242 -3.75 -15.59 -24.09
C GLU A 242 -4.51 -14.78 -25.14
N TYR A 243 -3.82 -13.80 -25.73
CA TYR A 243 -4.33 -12.97 -26.82
C TYR A 243 -3.35 -12.97 -28.00
N PRO A 244 -3.45 -13.94 -28.92
CA PRO A 244 -2.66 -13.96 -30.15
C PRO A 244 -2.79 -12.66 -30.97
N GLU A 245 -3.93 -11.98 -30.84
CA GLU A 245 -4.26 -10.73 -31.50
C GLU A 245 -3.30 -9.57 -31.13
N LEU A 246 -2.59 -9.67 -30.00
CA LEU A 246 -1.61 -8.67 -29.56
C LEU A 246 -0.22 -8.83 -30.19
N GLY A 247 0.05 -9.96 -30.86
CA GLY A 247 1.32 -10.17 -31.56
C GLY A 247 2.58 -10.12 -30.68
N LEU A 248 2.47 -10.42 -29.38
CA LEU A 248 3.58 -10.33 -28.43
C LEU A 248 4.54 -11.53 -28.46
N SER A 249 4.16 -12.62 -29.13
CA SER A 249 5.03 -13.74 -29.42
C SER A 249 5.76 -13.48 -30.74
N SER A 250 6.88 -12.76 -30.66
CA SER A 250 7.88 -12.61 -31.71
C SER A 250 9.23 -13.12 -31.23
#